data_AF-A0A645JB95-F1
#
_entry.id   AF-A0A645JB95-F1
#
_cell.length_a   1.000
_cell.length_b   1.000
_cell.length_c   1.000
_cell.angle_alpha   90.00
_cell.angle_beta   90.00
_cell.angle_gamma   90.00
#
_symmetry.space_group_name_H-M   'P 1'
#
loop_
_entity.id
_entity.type
_entity.pdbx_description
1 polymer ?
#
loop_
_entity_poly.entity_id
_entity_poly.type
_entity_poly.pdbx_seq_one_letter_code
_entity_poly.pdbx_strand_id
1 'polypeptide(L)'
;MAHPSFPWQDEAISVALHKPNVWIDLSGWSPKYFPKQLVQYANTLLKDRVLFGSDFPLITPERWMKDFEVAGFKPEVMPGILKDNAVRLLELDRKRDAA
;
A
#
# COMPACT_ATOMS: atom_id res chain seq x y z
N MET A 1 -3.47 -8.27 -1.80
CA MET A 1 -2.88 -9.13 -0.76
C MET A 1 -2.80 -8.29 0.50
N ALA A 2 -3.50 -8.70 1.55
CA ALA A 2 -3.43 -8.03 2.83
C ALA A 2 -2.12 -8.37 3.55
N HIS A 3 -1.74 -7.53 4.51
CA HIS A 3 -0.66 -7.79 5.45
C HIS A 3 0.71 -8.07 4.83
N PRO A 4 1.19 -7.13 4.02
CA PRO A 4 1.96 -7.29 2.77
C PRO A 4 2.49 -8.70 2.45
N SER A 5 1.65 -9.74 2.56
CA SER A 5 2.02 -11.15 2.48
C SER A 5 3.16 -11.62 3.41
N PHE A 6 3.36 -11.00 4.58
CA PHE A 6 4.41 -11.41 5.52
C PHE A 6 4.33 -12.93 5.83
N PRO A 7 5.46 -13.67 5.84
CA PRO A 7 6.84 -13.22 5.60
C PRO A 7 7.30 -13.26 4.13
N TRP A 8 6.43 -13.63 3.19
CA TRP A 8 6.71 -13.89 1.76
C TRP A 8 6.73 -12.62 0.90
N GLN A 9 7.52 -11.63 1.31
CA GLN A 9 7.49 -10.29 0.71
C GLN A 9 7.97 -10.29 -0.75
N ASP A 10 9.00 -11.08 -1.05
CA ASP A 10 9.62 -11.13 -2.36
C ASP A 10 8.72 -11.86 -3.37
N GLU A 11 8.03 -12.90 -2.92
CA GLU A 11 7.00 -13.61 -3.70
C GLU A 11 5.82 -12.69 -3.99
N ALA A 12 5.34 -11.93 -3.00
CA ALA A 12 4.26 -10.97 -3.20
C ALA A 12 4.64 -9.86 -4.19
N ILE A 13 5.87 -9.35 -4.13
CA ILE A 13 6.39 -8.39 -5.12
C ILE A 13 6.43 -9.03 -6.51
N SER A 14 6.96 -10.25 -6.63
CA SER A 14 7.02 -11.00 -7.89
C SER A 14 5.64 -11.18 -8.52
N VAL A 15 4.63 -11.58 -7.73
CA VAL A 15 3.24 -11.71 -8.18
C VAL A 15 2.67 -10.35 -8.59
N ALA A 16 2.87 -9.29 -7.81
CA ALA A 16 2.34 -7.94 -8.11
C ALA A 16 3.01 -7.26 -9.33
N LEU A 17 4.24 -7.62 -9.64
CA LEU A 17 4.93 -7.21 -10.87
C LEU A 17 4.38 -7.93 -12.09
N HIS A 18 4.16 -9.24 -11.97
CA HIS A 18 3.77 -10.08 -13.10
C HIS A 18 2.25 -10.08 -13.37
N LYS A 19 1.42 -9.86 -12.35
CA LYS A 19 -0.05 -9.87 -12.46
C LYS A 19 -0.61 -8.45 -12.27
N PRO A 20 -1.15 -7.80 -13.33
CA PRO A 20 -1.52 -6.39 -13.29
C PRO A 20 -2.66 -6.06 -12.33
N ASN A 21 -3.51 -7.04 -12.01
CA ASN A 21 -4.65 -6.89 -11.11
C ASN A 21 -4.34 -7.27 -9.66
N VAL A 22 -3.07 -7.45 -9.30
CA VAL A 22 -2.65 -7.75 -7.93
C VAL A 22 -2.12 -6.48 -7.26
N TRP A 23 -2.67 -6.20 -6.08
CA TRP A 23 -2.36 -5.04 -5.26
C TRP A 23 -1.80 -5.49 -3.91
N ILE A 24 -0.95 -4.66 -3.30
CA ILE A 24 -0.37 -4.92 -1.98
C ILE A 24 -0.98 -3.93 -0.99
N ASP A 25 -1.62 -4.44 0.06
CA ASP A 25 -2.05 -3.65 1.21
C ASP A 25 -0.98 -3.70 2.31
N LEU A 26 -0.72 -2.56 2.94
CA LEU A 26 0.35 -2.36 3.93
C LEU A 26 -0.12 -2.53 5.39
N SER A 27 -1.34 -3.02 5.61
CA SER A 27 -1.91 -3.21 6.93
C SER A 27 -1.22 -4.30 7.76
N GLY A 28 -1.52 -4.37 9.06
CA GLY A 28 -1.10 -5.45 9.96
C GLY A 28 0.33 -5.33 10.50
N TRP A 29 1.11 -4.39 9.97
CA TRP A 29 2.50 -4.15 10.38
C TRP A 29 2.78 -2.65 10.46
N SER A 30 3.62 -2.26 11.43
CA SER A 30 4.14 -0.89 11.48
C SER A 30 5.14 -0.67 10.34
N PRO A 31 5.03 0.44 9.58
CA PRO A 31 5.91 0.71 8.44
C PRO A 31 7.41 0.75 8.75
N LYS A 32 7.81 1.05 9.99
CA LYS A 32 9.22 1.02 10.41
C LYS A 32 9.86 -0.37 10.31
N TYR A 33 9.05 -1.43 10.22
CA TYR A 33 9.51 -2.81 10.08
C TYR A 33 9.41 -3.35 8.66
N PHE A 34 8.98 -2.54 7.68
CA PHE A 34 8.90 -3.00 6.31
C PHE A 34 10.29 -3.35 5.78
N PRO A 35 10.43 -4.51 5.09
CA PRO A 35 11.64 -4.83 4.37
C PRO A 35 11.97 -3.73 3.34
N LYS A 36 13.25 -3.39 3.18
CA LYS A 36 13.69 -2.30 2.29
C LYS A 36 13.21 -2.48 0.85
N GLN A 37 13.12 -3.73 0.39
CA GLN A 37 12.62 -4.04 -0.94
C GLN A 37 11.15 -3.66 -1.12
N LEU A 38 10.29 -3.87 -0.12
CA LEU A 38 8.88 -3.44 -0.20
C LEU A 38 8.79 -1.94 -0.44
N VAL A 39 9.56 -1.17 0.33
CA VAL A 39 9.64 0.29 0.20
C VAL A 39 10.21 0.70 -1.17
N GLN A 40 11.27 0.03 -1.64
CA GLN A 40 11.86 0.30 -2.95
C GLN A 40 10.85 0.09 -4.10
N TYR A 41 10.12 -1.01 -4.11
CA TYR A 41 9.13 -1.31 -5.15
C TYR A 41 7.91 -0.40 -5.07
N ALA A 42 7.44 -0.07 -3.87
CA ALA A 42 6.41 0.94 -3.65
C ALA A 42 6.85 2.35 -4.11
N ASN A 43 8.14 2.66 -4.04
CA ASN A 43 8.70 3.90 -4.57
C ASN A 43 8.91 3.89 -6.10
N THR A 44 8.74 2.75 -6.77
CA THR A 44 9.09 2.58 -8.19
C THR A 44 8.00 1.84 -8.97
N LEU A 45 8.20 0.56 -9.26
CA LEU A 45 7.39 -0.20 -10.22
C LEU A 45 5.97 -0.51 -9.72
N LEU A 46 5.77 -0.50 -8.40
CA LEU A 46 4.49 -0.80 -7.76
C LEU A 46 3.84 0.43 -7.12
N LYS A 47 4.33 1.66 -7.38
CA LYS A 47 3.82 2.89 -6.75
C LYS A 47 2.31 3.07 -6.88
N ASP A 48 1.74 2.63 -8.00
CA ASP A 48 0.30 2.76 -8.29
C ASP A 48 -0.50 1.54 -7.78
N ARG A 49 0.13 0.52 -7.19
CA ARG A 49 -0.50 -0.74 -6.77
C ARG A 49 -0.27 -1.11 -5.29
N VAL A 50 0.11 -0.12 -4.48
CA VAL A 50 0.30 -0.25 -3.04
C VAL A 50 -0.75 0.58 -2.31
N LEU A 51 -1.38 0.02 -1.28
CA LEU A 51 -2.51 0.59 -0.57
C LEU A 51 -2.16 0.83 0.90
N PHE A 52 -2.59 1.98 1.41
CA PHE A 52 -2.66 2.23 2.84
C PHE A 52 -3.70 1.33 3.52
N GLY A 53 -3.33 0.83 4.69
CA GLY A 53 -4.23 0.24 5.67
C GLY A 53 -3.51 0.21 7.02
N SER A 54 -4.18 0.59 8.11
CA SER A 54 -3.55 0.52 9.45
C SER A 54 -3.81 -0.81 10.15
N ASP A 55 -4.84 -1.56 9.75
CA ASP A 55 -5.38 -2.71 10.49
C ASP A 55 -5.99 -2.32 11.84
N PHE A 56 -6.74 -1.21 11.88
CA PHE A 56 -7.50 -0.86 13.09
C PHE A 56 -8.49 -1.99 13.44
N PRO A 57 -8.57 -2.43 14.71
CA PRO A 57 -8.05 -1.78 15.93
C PRO A 57 -6.63 -2.18 16.36
N LEU A 58 -5.94 -3.07 15.64
CA LEU A 58 -4.61 -3.55 16.03
C LEU A 58 -3.56 -2.42 16.05
N ILE A 59 -3.53 -1.58 15.01
CA ILE A 59 -2.67 -0.39 14.96
C ILE A 59 -3.55 0.81 14.61
N THR A 60 -3.46 1.87 15.44
CA THR A 60 -4.23 3.10 15.17
C THR A 60 -3.70 3.80 13.92
N PRO A 61 -4.55 4.46 13.14
CA PRO A 61 -4.11 5.23 11.97
C PRO A 61 -3.01 6.24 12.31
N GLU A 62 -3.14 6.96 13.43
CA GLU A 62 -2.16 7.97 13.85
C GLU A 62 -0.78 7.33 14.12
N ARG A 63 -0.78 6.15 14.75
CA ARG A 63 0.47 5.42 15.01
C ARG A 63 1.10 4.93 13.71
N TRP A 64 0.30 4.36 12.82
CA TRP A 64 0.77 3.85 11.53
C TRP A 64 1.36 4.98 10.68
N MET A 65 0.67 6.12 10.61
CA MET A 65 1.10 7.32 9.86
C MET A 65 2.42 7.87 10.35
N LYS A 66 2.63 7.96 11.68
CA LYS A 66 3.91 8.42 12.24
C LYS A 66 5.09 7.53 11.81
N ASP A 67 4.89 6.21 11.82
CA ASP A 67 5.93 5.27 11.40
C ASP A 67 6.11 5.29 9.85
N PHE A 68 5.05 5.59 9.08
CA PHE A 68 5.08 5.72 7.62
C PHE A 68 5.91 6.91 7.12
N GLU A 69 5.80 8.07 7.78
CA GLU A 69 6.53 9.30 7.44
C GLU A 69 8.05 9.10 7.38
N VAL A 70 8.57 8.18 8.18
CA VAL A 70 10.02 7.90 8.30
C VAL A 70 10.42 6.55 7.69
N ALA A 71 9.49 5.81 7.07
CA ALA A 71 9.75 4.47 6.52
C ALA A 71 10.50 4.48 5.17
N GLY A 72 10.85 5.66 4.64
CA GLY A 72 11.63 5.80 3.40
C GLY A 72 10.81 5.83 2.11
N PHE A 73 9.49 6.03 2.21
CA PHE A 73 8.65 6.34 1.05
C PHE A 73 8.99 7.74 0.52
N LYS A 74 9.03 7.90 -0.79
CA LYS A 74 9.29 9.21 -1.41
C LYS A 74 8.03 10.09 -1.36
N PRO A 75 8.15 11.42 -1.18
CA PRO A 75 6.99 12.31 -1.11
C PRO A 75 6.03 12.18 -2.30
N GLU A 76 6.55 11.93 -3.51
CA GLU A 76 5.74 11.81 -4.73
C GLU A 76 4.86 10.54 -4.80
N VAL A 77 5.15 9.49 -4.02
CA VAL A 77 4.32 8.27 -4.00
C VAL A 77 3.31 8.24 -2.86
N MET A 78 3.49 9.09 -1.84
CA MET A 78 2.63 9.09 -0.65
C MET A 78 1.16 9.38 -0.95
N PRO A 79 0.77 10.39 -1.77
CA PRO A 79 -0.64 10.63 -2.10
C PRO A 79 -1.32 9.40 -2.74
N GLY A 80 -0.59 8.72 -3.62
CA GLY A 80 -1.00 7.46 -4.23
C GLY A 80 -1.30 6.40 -3.19
N ILE A 81 -0.31 6.07 -2.35
CA ILE A 81 -0.42 5.03 -1.33
C ILE A 81 -1.55 5.34 -0.33
N LEU A 82 -1.64 6.59 0.13
CA LEU A 82 -2.57 7.00 1.18
C LEU A 82 -4.02 7.12 0.70
N LYS A 83 -4.25 7.35 -0.60
CA LYS A 83 -5.61 7.59 -1.10
C LYS A 83 -5.81 7.22 -2.56
N ASP A 84 -5.02 7.78 -3.48
CA ASP A 84 -5.42 7.80 -4.89
C ASP A 84 -5.43 6.39 -5.52
N ASN A 85 -4.56 5.50 -5.04
CA ASN A 85 -4.55 4.09 -5.42
C ASN A 85 -5.86 3.38 -5.03
N ALA A 86 -6.36 3.64 -3.82
CA ALA A 86 -7.63 3.08 -3.34
C ALA A 86 -8.82 3.66 -4.11
N VAL A 87 -8.82 4.97 -4.36
CA VAL A 87 -9.85 5.63 -5.18
C VAL A 87 -9.93 4.99 -6.57
N ARG A 88 -8.79 4.75 -7.21
CA ARG A 88 -8.71 4.13 -8.53
C ARG A 88 -9.15 2.66 -8.53
N LEU A 89 -8.72 1.88 -7.53
CA LEU A 89 -9.09 0.46 -7.41
C LEU A 89 -10.60 0.29 -7.14
N LEU A 90 -11.16 1.14 -6.28
CA LEU A 90 -12.55 1.06 -5.84
C LEU A 90 -13.50 1.92 -6.67
N GLU A 91 -12.96 2.61 -7.69
CA GLU A 91 -13.73 3.40 -8.66
C GLU A 91 -14.58 4.51 -8.00
N LEU A 92 -14.05 5.12 -6.93
CA LEU A 92 -14.79 6.03 -6.05
C LEU A 92 -14.97 7.45 -6.63
N ASP A 93 -14.20 7.78 -7.66
CA ASP A 93 -14.29 9.04 -8.40
C ASP A 93 -15.28 8.99 -9.56
N ARG A 94 -15.81 7.80 -9.89
CA ARG A 94 -16.85 7.66 -10.90
C ARG A 94 -18.19 8.12 -10.35
N LYS A 95 -18.86 9.01 -11.07
CA LYS A 95 -20.30 9.24 -10.85
C LYS A 95 -20.98 7.91 -11.13
N ARG A 96 -21.66 7.33 -10.13
CA ARG A 96 -22.59 6.24 -10.40
C ARG A 96 -23.59 6.76 -11.41
N ASP A 97 -23.67 6.12 -12.56
CA ASP A 97 -24.82 6.30 -13.44
C ASP A 97 -26.05 5.97 -12.59
N ALA A 98 -26.93 6.96 -12.42
CA ALA A 98 -28.16 6.77 -11.68
C ALA A 98 -28.95 5.65 -12.38
N ALA A 99 -29.09 4.51 -11.71
CA ALA A 99 -29.97 3.42 -12.11
C ALA A 99 -31.44 3.81 -11.89
#